data_AF-A0A4Q6CI19-F1
#
_entry.id   AF-A0A4Q6CI19-F1
#
_cell.length_a   1.000
_cell.length_b   1.000
_cell.length_c   1.000
_cell.angle_alpha   90.00
_cell.angle_beta   90.00
_cell.angle_gamma   90.00
#
_symmetry.space_group_name_H-M   'P 1'
#
loop_
_entity.id
_entity.type
_entity.pdbx_description
1 polymer ?
#
loop_
_entity_poly.entity_id
_entity_poly.type
_entity_poly.pdbx_seq_one_letter_code
_entity_poly.pdbx_strand_id
1 'polypeptide(L)'
;MKKHARKHEGKVASKSAVIFASAIATVLTLFSNPLAQAAGSARSQVAPTAALAPGVQRKDFVTWLSWQEGESIQRLFSNISSPDTARGSVMASPERVAPNYFFHWTRDAALTMGEVLDLYDRTTGTDRARIKKMMLEYVDFSRDNQLSNALTGLGEPKFNPDGSPFMGGWCRPQNDGPALRAMTLTRFANRIIDDGEINYVRTKLYDNEIPAHTVIKADLEFVAHNWRTPNCELWEEVEGQHFYNRMVQRKSLVEGAKLARKLGDVGAAAFYDQEAQALAVELAKHWDERVGAFIPTIERTGGLSYKTSGLDSSTILAVLHTTYDGTELISFTDPKFISTLVALTESFRGLYPINAASTGLPGIAIGRYPEDMFGGTHFEFGNPWILLTAAFASSSYKIAGEL
;
A
#
# COMPACT_ATOMS: atom_id res chain seq x y z
N MET A 1 -12.94 -36.14 -22.54
CA MET A 1 -12.71 -34.77 -23.04
C MET A 1 -11.95 -33.93 -22.00
N LYS A 2 -10.64 -34.15 -21.84
CA LYS A 2 -9.74 -33.29 -21.04
C LYS A 2 -8.34 -33.42 -21.63
N LYS A 3 -7.99 -32.59 -22.63
CA LYS A 3 -6.60 -32.48 -23.12
C LYS A 3 -6.24 -31.22 -23.91
N HIS A 4 -7.04 -30.15 -23.91
CA HIS A 4 -6.76 -28.95 -24.75
C HIS A 4 -6.66 -27.59 -24.04
N ALA A 5 -6.68 -27.51 -22.71
CA ALA A 5 -6.63 -26.22 -22.00
C ALA A 5 -5.24 -25.78 -21.46
N ARG A 6 -4.12 -26.46 -21.77
CA ARG A 6 -2.80 -26.15 -21.19
C ARG A 6 -1.79 -25.45 -22.11
N LYS A 7 -2.20 -25.01 -23.31
CA LYS A 7 -1.29 -24.38 -24.29
C LYS A 7 -1.37 -22.85 -24.40
N HIS A 8 -2.28 -22.19 -23.67
CA HIS A 8 -2.47 -20.74 -23.78
C HIS A 8 -1.82 -19.90 -22.66
N GLU A 9 -1.53 -20.46 -21.48
CA GLU A 9 -0.96 -19.71 -20.35
C GLU A 9 0.55 -19.39 -20.53
N GLY A 10 1.29 -20.22 -21.27
CA GLY A 10 2.73 -19.99 -21.52
C GLY A 10 3.05 -18.86 -22.52
N LYS A 11 2.08 -18.43 -23.33
CA LYS A 11 2.27 -17.37 -24.35
C LYS A 11 2.04 -15.95 -23.82
N VAL A 12 1.23 -15.79 -22.76
CA VAL A 12 0.93 -14.47 -22.18
C VAL A 12 2.11 -13.98 -21.34
N ALA A 13 2.67 -14.85 -20.49
CA ALA A 13 3.85 -14.53 -19.67
C ALA A 13 5.16 -14.34 -20.45
N SER A 14 5.19 -14.65 -21.75
CA SER A 14 6.31 -14.39 -22.66
C SER A 14 6.22 -13.02 -23.33
N LYS A 15 5.02 -12.43 -23.45
CA LYS A 15 4.84 -11.09 -24.02
C LYS A 15 5.16 -10.00 -23.00
N SER A 16 4.79 -10.19 -21.73
CA SER A 16 5.01 -9.21 -20.66
C SER A 16 6.49 -8.92 -20.38
N ALA A 17 7.39 -9.91 -20.48
CA ALA A 17 8.83 -9.72 -20.30
C ALA A 17 9.52 -9.01 -21.48
N VAL A 18 8.98 -9.17 -22.70
CA VAL A 18 9.48 -8.49 -23.91
C VAL A 18 9.02 -7.03 -23.96
N ILE A 19 7.82 -6.75 -23.46
CA ILE A 19 7.29 -5.39 -23.27
C ILE A 19 8.08 -4.65 -22.18
N PHE A 20 8.50 -5.33 -21.11
CA PHE A 20 9.26 -4.77 -19.99
C PHE A 20 10.60 -4.13 -20.38
N ALA A 21 11.42 -4.79 -21.22
CA ALA A 21 12.68 -4.21 -21.71
C ALA A 21 12.46 -3.10 -22.75
N SER A 22 11.39 -3.20 -23.55
CA SER A 22 11.04 -2.21 -24.58
C SER A 22 10.46 -0.93 -23.98
N ALA A 23 9.67 -1.01 -22.90
CA ALA A 23 9.07 0.15 -22.25
C ALA A 23 10.13 1.04 -21.58
N ILE A 24 11.12 0.44 -20.89
CA ILE A 24 12.22 1.19 -20.27
C ILE A 24 13.12 1.84 -21.34
N ALA A 25 13.43 1.12 -22.43
CA ALA A 25 14.21 1.68 -23.54
C ALA A 25 13.46 2.76 -24.34
N THR A 26 12.14 2.65 -24.47
CA THR A 26 11.29 3.64 -25.18
C THR A 26 11.06 4.89 -24.32
N VAL A 27 10.95 4.75 -23.00
CA VAL A 27 10.87 5.90 -22.07
C VAL A 27 12.21 6.64 -21.98
N LEU A 28 13.35 5.93 -21.99
CA LEU A 28 14.68 6.55 -22.02
C LEU A 28 14.99 7.29 -23.33
N THR A 29 14.39 6.89 -24.46
CA THR A 29 14.57 7.58 -25.74
C THR A 29 13.70 8.82 -25.89
N LEU A 30 12.60 8.94 -25.13
CA LEU A 30 11.68 10.09 -25.19
C LEU A 30 12.08 11.27 -24.29
N PHE A 31 13.07 11.11 -23.40
CA PHE A 31 13.55 12.19 -22.51
C PHE A 31 15.01 12.62 -22.76
N SER A 32 15.56 12.36 -23.96
CA SER A 32 16.83 12.95 -24.37
C SER A 32 16.62 14.34 -25.00
N ASN A 33 17.19 15.35 -24.34
CA ASN A 33 17.24 16.76 -24.76
C ASN A 33 17.79 16.92 -26.21
N PRO A 34 17.35 17.92 -27.00
CA PRO A 34 17.55 17.97 -28.44
C PRO A 34 18.91 18.59 -28.81
N LEU A 35 20.02 17.88 -28.60
CA LEU A 35 21.33 18.25 -29.13
C LEU A 35 22.17 17.01 -29.47
N ALA A 36 21.73 16.24 -30.48
CA ALA A 36 22.59 15.30 -31.20
C ALA A 36 21.91 14.83 -32.50
N GLN A 37 21.71 15.73 -33.47
CA GLN A 37 21.55 15.30 -34.87
C GLN A 37 22.94 15.07 -35.46
N ALA A 38 23.34 13.81 -35.61
CA ALA A 38 24.13 13.34 -36.76
C ALA A 38 24.34 11.82 -36.69
N ALA A 39 24.20 11.20 -37.87
CA ALA A 39 24.65 9.86 -38.26
C ALA A 39 23.75 8.64 -37.99
N GLY A 40 23.22 8.10 -39.09
CA GLY A 40 23.48 6.70 -39.44
C GLY A 40 22.41 5.68 -39.06
N SER A 41 21.57 5.35 -40.03
CA SER A 41 20.65 4.21 -40.01
C SER A 41 21.38 2.87 -39.87
N ALA A 42 21.12 2.13 -38.80
CA ALA A 42 21.26 0.68 -38.76
C ALA A 42 20.21 0.09 -37.79
N ARG A 43 19.12 -0.46 -38.34
CA ARG A 43 18.20 -1.30 -37.58
C ARG A 43 18.91 -2.62 -37.27
N SER A 44 19.51 -2.75 -36.10
CA SER A 44 19.85 -4.07 -35.56
C SER A 44 18.60 -4.62 -34.85
N GLN A 45 18.12 -5.77 -35.34
CA GLN A 45 17.18 -6.59 -34.59
C GLN A 45 17.96 -7.28 -33.47
N VAL A 46 18.13 -6.60 -32.34
CA VAL A 46 18.59 -7.26 -31.12
C VAL A 46 17.36 -7.81 -30.41
N ALA A 47 17.16 -9.11 -30.50
CA ALA A 47 16.20 -9.81 -29.65
C ALA A 47 16.64 -9.63 -28.19
N PRO A 48 15.76 -9.20 -27.26
CA PRO A 48 16.12 -9.07 -25.87
C PRO A 48 16.13 -10.48 -25.25
N THR A 49 17.30 -11.11 -25.23
CA THR A 49 17.58 -12.21 -24.30
C THR A 49 17.85 -11.60 -22.92
N ALA A 50 16.78 -11.29 -22.18
CA ALA A 50 16.91 -11.10 -20.73
C ALA A 50 17.20 -12.48 -20.12
N ALA A 51 18.48 -12.83 -20.07
CA ALA A 51 18.94 -14.00 -19.32
C ALA A 51 18.64 -13.74 -17.84
N LEU A 52 17.90 -14.67 -17.21
CA LEU A 52 17.82 -14.73 -15.75
C LEU A 52 19.24 -14.82 -15.18
N ALA A 53 19.45 -14.26 -13.99
CA ALA A 53 20.71 -14.41 -13.25
C ALA A 53 21.19 -15.88 -13.31
N PRO A 54 22.49 -16.15 -13.48
CA PRO A 54 23.00 -17.52 -13.47
C PRO A 54 22.58 -18.21 -12.15
N GLY A 55 21.70 -19.20 -12.22
CA GLY A 55 21.41 -20.08 -11.08
C GLY A 55 19.94 -20.35 -10.74
N VAL A 56 18.96 -19.61 -11.26
CA VAL A 56 17.53 -19.91 -10.99
C VAL A 56 16.83 -20.25 -12.29
N GLN A 57 16.47 -21.53 -12.50
CA GLN A 57 15.61 -21.86 -13.64
C GLN A 57 14.23 -21.27 -13.41
N ARG A 58 13.56 -20.78 -14.46
CA ARG A 58 12.20 -20.22 -14.36
C ARG A 58 11.21 -21.15 -13.65
N LYS A 59 11.37 -22.47 -13.85
CA LYS A 59 10.56 -23.50 -13.19
C LYS A 59 10.78 -23.53 -11.68
N ASP A 60 12.00 -23.31 -11.22
CA ASP A 60 12.36 -23.27 -9.80
C ASP A 60 11.76 -22.02 -9.15
N PHE A 61 11.79 -20.87 -9.82
CA PHE A 61 11.18 -19.64 -9.33
C PHE A 61 9.65 -19.74 -9.18
N VAL A 62 8.94 -20.31 -10.17
CA VAL A 62 7.47 -20.49 -10.08
C VAL A 62 7.11 -21.49 -8.97
N THR A 63 7.91 -22.55 -8.82
CA THR A 63 7.71 -23.53 -7.74
C THR A 63 7.93 -22.88 -6.37
N TRP A 64 9.00 -22.08 -6.25
CA TRP A 64 9.29 -21.30 -5.05
C TRP A 64 8.18 -20.30 -4.73
N LEU A 65 7.66 -19.56 -5.72
CA LEU A 65 6.56 -18.61 -5.52
C LEU A 65 5.31 -19.29 -4.95
N SER A 66 4.92 -20.45 -5.50
CA SER A 66 3.76 -21.20 -5.01
C SER A 66 3.95 -21.71 -3.59
N TRP A 67 5.15 -22.15 -3.23
CA TRP A 67 5.47 -22.52 -1.86
C TRP A 67 5.47 -21.30 -0.92
N GLN A 68 6.09 -20.21 -1.34
CA GLN A 68 6.22 -18.98 -0.57
C GLN A 68 4.86 -18.30 -0.33
N GLU A 69 3.91 -18.40 -1.25
CA GLU A 69 2.52 -17.94 -1.05
C GLU A 69 1.89 -18.64 0.16
N GLY A 70 1.97 -19.97 0.23
CA GLY A 70 1.44 -20.76 1.35
C GLY A 70 2.11 -20.42 2.69
N GLU A 71 3.43 -20.27 2.71
CA GLU A 71 4.17 -19.87 3.91
C GLU A 71 3.82 -18.45 4.37
N SER A 72 3.67 -17.51 3.43
CA SER A 72 3.37 -16.11 3.75
C SER A 72 1.96 -15.97 4.30
N ILE A 73 0.98 -16.69 3.75
CA ILE A 73 -0.40 -16.72 4.28
C ILE A 73 -0.43 -17.30 5.70
N GLN A 74 0.30 -18.39 5.96
CA GLN A 74 0.37 -18.97 7.31
C GLN A 74 0.96 -17.99 8.33
N ARG A 75 2.05 -17.30 7.97
CA ARG A 75 2.71 -16.28 8.81
C ARG A 75 1.83 -15.06 9.03
N LEU A 76 1.10 -14.64 8.00
CA LEU A 76 0.11 -13.58 8.11
C LEU A 76 -0.98 -13.96 9.12
N PHE A 77 -1.57 -15.15 8.99
CA PHE A 77 -2.59 -15.61 9.94
C PHE A 77 -2.07 -15.80 11.37
N SER A 78 -0.80 -16.18 11.56
CA SER A 78 -0.25 -16.32 12.93
C SER A 78 -0.16 -15.00 13.70
N ASN A 79 -0.17 -13.87 12.99
CA ASN A 79 -0.14 -12.53 13.59
C ASN A 79 -1.54 -11.94 13.85
N ILE A 80 -2.62 -12.62 13.46
CA ILE A 80 -4.00 -12.18 13.69
C ILE A 80 -4.57 -12.95 14.87
N SER A 81 -5.09 -12.23 15.88
CA SER A 81 -5.56 -12.84 17.13
C SER A 81 -4.53 -13.81 17.71
N SER A 82 -3.25 -13.41 17.69
CA SER A 82 -2.14 -14.22 18.22
C SER A 82 -2.39 -14.59 19.69
N PRO A 83 -1.76 -15.66 20.20
CA PRO A 83 -1.80 -15.97 21.62
C PRO A 83 -1.46 -14.74 22.48
N ASP A 84 -2.18 -14.58 23.58
CA ASP A 84 -2.04 -13.47 24.55
C ASP A 84 -2.36 -12.07 23.99
N THR A 85 -3.10 -12.01 22.87
CA THR A 85 -3.60 -10.76 22.30
C THR A 85 -5.12 -10.69 22.36
N ALA A 86 -5.67 -9.48 22.31
CA ALA A 86 -7.10 -9.28 22.15
C ALA A 86 -7.56 -9.86 20.80
N ARG A 87 -8.75 -10.47 20.80
CA ARG A 87 -9.34 -11.03 19.57
C ARG A 87 -9.58 -9.92 18.57
N GLY A 88 -9.26 -10.17 17.31
CA GLY A 88 -9.35 -9.20 16.22
C GLY A 88 -8.14 -8.29 16.08
N SER A 89 -7.22 -8.30 17.04
CA SER A 89 -5.97 -7.58 16.91
C SER A 89 -5.06 -8.24 15.86
N VAL A 90 -4.15 -7.44 15.31
CA VAL A 90 -3.16 -7.85 14.31
C VAL A 90 -1.82 -7.30 14.74
N MET A 91 -0.86 -8.16 15.06
CA MET A 91 0.47 -7.77 15.51
C MET A 91 1.39 -7.51 14.32
N ALA A 92 2.12 -6.39 14.33
CA ALA A 92 3.06 -6.06 13.25
C ALA A 92 4.19 -7.10 13.14
N SER A 93 4.69 -7.59 14.28
CA SER A 93 5.70 -8.66 14.36
C SER A 93 5.56 -9.44 15.67
N PRO A 94 5.95 -10.73 15.73
CA PRO A 94 6.09 -11.45 17.01
C PRO A 94 7.26 -10.96 17.88
N GLU A 95 8.17 -10.13 17.35
CA GLU A 95 9.37 -9.64 18.05
C GLU A 95 9.02 -8.64 19.17
N ARG A 96 9.55 -8.88 20.37
CA ARG A 96 9.17 -8.17 21.61
C ARG A 96 10.29 -7.32 22.20
N VAL A 97 11.53 -7.42 21.69
CA VAL A 97 12.69 -6.82 22.35
C VAL A 97 13.44 -5.87 21.44
N ALA A 98 14.07 -6.37 20.37
CA ALA A 98 15.04 -5.59 19.59
C ALA A 98 14.83 -5.82 18.08
N PRO A 99 13.93 -5.07 17.42
CA PRO A 99 13.07 -4.01 17.99
C PRO A 99 11.73 -4.56 18.49
N ASN A 100 11.17 -3.99 19.55
CA ASN A 100 9.82 -4.37 20.01
C ASN A 100 8.73 -3.87 19.05
N TYR A 101 8.19 -4.79 18.24
CA TYR A 101 7.12 -4.56 17.25
C TYR A 101 5.86 -5.37 17.58
N PHE A 102 5.76 -5.92 18.80
CA PHE A 102 4.60 -6.65 19.26
C PHE A 102 3.47 -5.69 19.71
N PHE A 103 2.94 -4.94 18.75
CA PHE A 103 1.79 -4.04 18.92
C PHE A 103 0.86 -4.13 17.71
N HIS A 104 -0.36 -3.62 17.89
CA HIS A 104 -1.32 -3.42 16.82
C HIS A 104 -1.19 -2.01 16.24
N TRP A 105 -0.69 -1.88 15.02
CA TRP A 105 -0.79 -0.61 14.28
C TRP A 105 -2.04 -0.60 13.41
N THR A 106 -2.77 0.52 13.41
CA THR A 106 -3.98 0.69 12.60
C THR A 106 -3.68 0.49 11.11
N ARG A 107 -2.57 1.06 10.61
CA ARG A 107 -2.11 0.91 9.21
C ARG A 107 -1.84 -0.55 8.85
N ASP A 108 -0.97 -1.20 9.62
CA ASP A 108 -0.48 -2.56 9.37
C ASP A 108 -1.65 -3.56 9.41
N ALA A 109 -2.56 -3.39 10.37
CA ALA A 109 -3.75 -4.20 10.48
C ALA A 109 -4.70 -4.00 9.30
N ALA A 110 -4.97 -2.76 8.90
CA ALA A 110 -5.88 -2.48 7.79
C ALA A 110 -5.37 -3.06 6.46
N LEU A 111 -4.07 -2.94 6.18
CA LEU A 111 -3.44 -3.54 5.00
C LEU A 111 -3.46 -5.06 5.06
N THR A 112 -3.08 -5.64 6.21
CA THR A 112 -3.12 -7.09 6.45
C THR A 112 -4.53 -7.64 6.24
N MET A 113 -5.54 -7.01 6.83
CA MET A 113 -6.93 -7.44 6.71
C MET A 113 -7.50 -7.20 5.31
N GLY A 114 -6.91 -6.31 4.52
CA GLY A 114 -7.15 -6.18 3.08
C GLY A 114 -6.76 -7.45 2.32
N GLU A 115 -5.59 -8.03 2.61
CA GLU A 115 -5.16 -9.32 2.05
C GLU A 115 -6.01 -10.48 2.56
N VAL A 116 -6.43 -10.45 3.82
CA VAL A 116 -7.38 -11.44 4.37
C VAL A 116 -8.73 -11.40 3.62
N LEU A 117 -9.20 -10.21 3.26
CA LEU A 117 -10.41 -10.05 2.45
C LEU A 117 -10.20 -10.58 1.02
N ASP A 118 -9.02 -10.40 0.44
CA ASP A 118 -8.69 -10.99 -0.85
C ASP A 118 -8.71 -12.53 -0.82
N LEU A 119 -8.29 -13.14 0.29
CA LEU A 119 -8.40 -14.58 0.52
C LEU A 119 -9.86 -15.02 0.74
N TYR A 120 -10.68 -14.19 1.40
CA TYR A 120 -12.11 -14.44 1.56
C TYR A 120 -12.81 -14.65 0.21
N ASP A 121 -12.47 -13.82 -0.78
CA ASP A 121 -13.05 -13.87 -2.13
C ASP A 121 -12.65 -15.13 -2.91
N ARG A 122 -11.49 -15.73 -2.60
CA ARG A 122 -10.92 -16.88 -3.34
C ARG A 122 -11.12 -18.23 -2.63
N THR A 123 -11.66 -18.22 -1.41
CA THR A 123 -11.88 -19.41 -0.59
C THR A 123 -13.37 -19.75 -0.45
N THR A 124 -13.68 -21.00 -0.10
CA THR A 124 -15.05 -21.49 0.10
C THR A 124 -15.14 -22.36 1.36
N GLY A 125 -16.36 -22.76 1.76
CA GLY A 125 -16.57 -23.70 2.86
C GLY A 125 -16.02 -23.22 4.21
N THR A 126 -15.34 -24.12 4.92
CA THR A 126 -14.80 -23.88 6.27
C THR A 126 -13.75 -22.78 6.31
N ASP A 127 -12.91 -22.66 5.28
CA ASP A 127 -11.87 -21.63 5.22
C ASP A 127 -12.48 -20.24 5.04
N ARG A 128 -13.47 -20.12 4.16
CA ARG A 128 -14.23 -18.86 3.99
C ARG A 128 -14.91 -18.45 5.29
N ALA A 129 -15.50 -19.39 6.03
CA ALA A 129 -16.12 -19.12 7.33
C ALA A 129 -15.10 -18.68 8.39
N ARG A 130 -13.92 -19.31 8.43
CA ARG A 130 -12.81 -18.91 9.33
C ARG A 130 -12.32 -17.50 9.02
N ILE A 131 -12.09 -17.19 7.75
CA ILE A 131 -11.65 -15.87 7.30
C ILE A 131 -12.70 -14.80 7.62
N LYS A 132 -13.99 -15.09 7.36
CA LYS A 132 -15.08 -14.20 7.75
C LYS A 132 -15.06 -13.90 9.24
N LYS A 133 -14.90 -14.93 10.07
CA LYS A 133 -14.79 -14.76 11.52
C LYS A 133 -13.64 -13.82 11.91
N MET A 134 -12.47 -13.95 11.28
CA MET A 134 -11.35 -13.02 11.50
C MET A 134 -11.73 -11.57 11.15
N MET A 135 -12.41 -11.35 10.02
CA MET A 135 -12.89 -10.01 9.63
C MET A 135 -13.88 -9.44 10.64
N LEU A 136 -14.84 -10.23 11.13
CA LEU A 136 -15.82 -9.81 12.14
C LEU A 136 -15.14 -9.47 13.48
N GLU A 137 -14.17 -10.29 13.92
CA GLU A 137 -13.39 -10.02 15.12
C GLU A 137 -12.58 -8.72 14.97
N TYR A 138 -11.99 -8.46 13.80
CA TYR A 138 -11.30 -7.21 13.51
C TYR A 138 -12.24 -5.98 13.52
N VAL A 139 -13.49 -6.13 13.10
CA VAL A 139 -14.51 -5.06 13.19
C VAL A 139 -14.78 -4.70 14.65
N ASP A 140 -15.03 -5.69 15.50
CA ASP A 140 -15.30 -5.45 16.92
C ASP A 140 -14.06 -4.83 17.61
N PHE A 141 -12.87 -5.38 17.38
CA PHE A 141 -11.61 -4.82 17.93
C PHE A 141 -11.35 -3.39 17.47
N SER A 142 -11.54 -3.11 16.18
CA SER A 142 -11.40 -1.76 15.63
C SER A 142 -12.37 -0.79 16.30
N ARG A 143 -13.61 -1.22 16.58
CA ARG A 143 -14.57 -0.37 17.27
C ARG A 143 -14.12 -0.05 18.69
N ASP A 144 -13.60 -1.03 19.42
CA ASP A 144 -13.07 -0.83 20.77
C ASP A 144 -11.91 0.17 20.78
N ASN A 145 -11.01 0.08 19.79
CA ASN A 145 -9.91 1.05 19.62
C ASN A 145 -10.43 2.48 19.33
N GLN A 146 -11.44 2.63 18.46
CA GLN A 146 -12.06 3.93 18.16
C GLN A 146 -12.77 4.56 19.38
N LEU A 147 -13.28 3.74 20.30
CA LEU A 147 -13.97 4.17 21.52
C LEU A 147 -13.05 4.37 22.73
N SER A 148 -11.78 3.99 22.58
CA SER A 148 -10.80 4.11 23.65
C SER A 148 -10.41 5.56 23.95
N ASN A 149 -9.70 5.78 25.05
CA ASN A 149 -9.14 7.07 25.43
C ASN A 149 -7.75 7.32 24.82
N ALA A 150 -7.51 6.87 23.59
CA ALA A 150 -6.25 7.09 22.90
C ALA A 150 -5.92 8.59 22.73
N LEU A 151 -4.62 8.93 22.80
CA LEU A 151 -4.15 10.31 22.91
C LEU A 151 -4.55 11.18 21.72
N THR A 152 -4.59 10.60 20.52
CA THR A 152 -5.02 11.29 19.30
C THR A 152 -6.32 10.72 18.71
N GLY A 153 -7.15 10.08 19.54
CA GLY A 153 -8.41 9.48 19.11
C GLY A 153 -8.22 8.49 17.96
N LEU A 154 -8.99 8.64 16.89
CA LEU A 154 -8.91 7.76 15.71
C LEU A 154 -7.56 7.85 14.99
N GLY A 155 -6.85 8.98 15.10
CA GLY A 155 -5.51 9.15 14.53
C GLY A 155 -4.40 8.45 15.33
N GLU A 156 -4.73 7.72 16.41
CA GLU A 156 -3.72 6.98 17.17
C GLU A 156 -3.08 5.87 16.31
N PRO A 157 -1.73 5.86 16.17
CA PRO A 157 -1.07 4.91 15.29
C PRO A 157 -1.19 3.47 15.76
N LYS A 158 -1.05 3.23 17.07
CA LYS A 158 -0.88 1.89 17.63
C LYS A 158 -1.49 1.68 19.01
N PHE A 159 -1.75 0.40 19.30
CA PHE A 159 -2.35 -0.11 20.53
C PHE A 159 -1.54 -1.29 21.07
N ASN A 160 -1.58 -1.49 22.38
CA ASN A 160 -0.95 -2.64 23.02
C ASN A 160 -1.64 -3.95 22.59
N PRO A 161 -0.98 -5.11 22.77
CA PRO A 161 -1.55 -6.41 22.42
C PRO A 161 -2.91 -6.73 23.03
N ASP A 162 -3.21 -6.17 24.21
CA ASP A 162 -4.49 -6.32 24.90
C ASP A 162 -5.58 -5.37 24.40
N GLY A 163 -5.27 -4.50 23.43
CA GLY A 163 -6.17 -3.49 22.88
C GLY A 163 -6.17 -2.15 23.63
N SER A 164 -5.42 -2.02 24.73
CA SER A 164 -5.30 -0.74 25.44
C SER A 164 -4.50 0.28 24.62
N PRO A 165 -4.81 1.60 24.73
CA PRO A 165 -4.05 2.62 24.01
C PRO A 165 -2.59 2.68 24.44
N PHE A 166 -1.69 2.91 23.47
CA PHE A 166 -0.29 3.13 23.76
C PHE A 166 -0.04 4.58 24.25
N MET A 167 0.27 4.73 25.54
CA MET A 167 0.40 6.05 26.19
C MET A 167 1.83 6.65 26.13
N GLY A 168 2.80 5.95 25.52
CA GLY A 168 4.19 6.42 25.45
C GLY A 168 4.44 7.52 24.40
N GLY A 169 5.65 8.09 24.37
CA GLY A 169 6.06 9.02 23.31
C GLY A 169 6.10 8.31 21.95
N TRP A 170 5.53 8.94 20.92
CA TRP A 170 5.45 8.39 19.55
C TRP A 170 5.10 9.50 18.55
N CYS A 171 5.39 9.29 17.26
CA CYS A 171 4.93 10.20 16.20
C CYS A 171 3.44 9.98 15.95
N ARG A 172 2.61 10.90 16.45
CA ARG A 172 1.15 10.86 16.36
C ARG A 172 0.59 12.27 16.12
N PRO A 173 -0.60 12.42 15.52
CA PRO A 173 -1.42 11.35 14.93
C PRO A 173 -0.82 10.81 13.63
N GLN A 174 -1.31 9.65 13.17
CA GLN A 174 -1.08 9.13 11.81
C GLN A 174 -2.44 8.91 11.13
N ASN A 175 -2.78 9.83 10.23
CA ASN A 175 -4.14 9.91 9.68
C ASN A 175 -4.35 9.03 8.43
N ASP A 176 -3.37 8.20 8.05
CA ASP A 176 -3.52 7.12 7.08
C ASP A 176 -4.26 5.91 7.67
N GLY A 177 -4.09 5.64 8.97
CA GLY A 177 -4.72 4.50 9.67
C GLY A 177 -6.24 4.43 9.50
N PRO A 178 -7.01 5.46 9.92
CA PRO A 178 -8.46 5.51 9.73
C PRO A 178 -8.89 5.37 8.26
N ALA A 179 -8.13 5.98 7.34
CA ALA A 179 -8.44 5.89 5.92
C ALA A 179 -8.28 4.47 5.39
N LEU A 180 -7.16 3.80 5.70
CA LEU A 180 -6.90 2.42 5.32
C LEU A 180 -7.92 1.46 5.93
N ARG A 181 -8.27 1.65 7.22
CA ARG A 181 -9.30 0.84 7.89
C ARG A 181 -10.67 1.02 7.25
N ALA A 182 -11.06 2.26 6.93
CA ALA A 182 -12.29 2.55 6.19
C ALA A 182 -12.30 1.91 4.80
N MET A 183 -11.20 1.94 4.05
CA MET A 183 -11.08 1.26 2.75
C MET A 183 -11.32 -0.25 2.89
N THR A 184 -10.56 -0.92 3.75
CA THR A 184 -10.66 -2.37 3.97
C THR A 184 -12.06 -2.79 4.43
N LEU A 185 -12.63 -2.07 5.40
CA LEU A 185 -13.96 -2.40 5.92
C LEU A 185 -15.10 -2.01 4.98
N THR A 186 -14.94 -0.99 4.13
CA THR A 186 -15.92 -0.67 3.06
C THR A 186 -15.97 -1.76 2.01
N ARG A 187 -14.81 -2.31 1.63
CA ARG A 187 -14.76 -3.48 0.74
C ARG A 187 -15.44 -4.69 1.39
N PHE A 188 -15.15 -4.97 2.67
CA PHE A 188 -15.78 -6.05 3.41
C PHE A 188 -17.30 -5.87 3.54
N ALA A 189 -17.78 -4.66 3.86
CA ALA A 189 -19.19 -4.32 3.94
C ALA A 189 -19.92 -4.65 2.63
N ASN A 190 -19.33 -4.30 1.48
CA ASN A 190 -19.91 -4.63 0.18
C ASN A 190 -19.99 -6.15 -0.04
N ARG A 191 -18.93 -6.91 0.30
CA ARG A 191 -18.95 -8.38 0.17
C ARG A 191 -20.05 -9.02 1.00
N ILE A 192 -20.20 -8.62 2.26
CA ILE A 192 -21.22 -9.24 3.12
C ILE A 192 -22.63 -8.72 2.85
N ILE A 193 -22.80 -7.54 2.25
CA ILE A 193 -24.09 -7.12 1.66
C ILE A 193 -24.48 -8.09 0.54
N ASP A 194 -23.55 -8.42 -0.35
CA ASP A 194 -23.80 -9.32 -1.48
C ASP A 194 -24.13 -10.75 -0.98
N ASP A 195 -23.58 -11.15 0.18
CA ASP A 195 -23.93 -12.38 0.90
C ASP A 195 -25.24 -12.28 1.73
N GLY A 196 -25.96 -11.15 1.67
CA GLY A 196 -27.27 -10.96 2.30
C GLY A 196 -27.25 -10.43 3.74
N GLU A 197 -26.11 -10.00 4.27
CA GLU A 197 -25.92 -9.58 5.67
C GLU A 197 -25.99 -8.05 5.86
N ILE A 198 -26.86 -7.38 5.11
CA ILE A 198 -27.04 -5.92 5.20
C ILE A 198 -27.38 -5.43 6.62
N ASN A 199 -28.08 -6.24 7.43
CA ASN A 199 -28.40 -5.88 8.81
C ASN A 199 -27.15 -5.79 9.69
N TYR A 200 -26.18 -6.70 9.51
CA TYR A 200 -24.90 -6.60 10.21
C TYR A 200 -24.16 -5.33 9.79
N VAL A 201 -24.13 -5.04 8.49
CA VAL A 201 -23.50 -3.81 7.97
C VAL A 201 -24.09 -2.57 8.64
N ARG A 202 -25.43 -2.46 8.65
CA ARG A 202 -26.13 -1.32 9.26
C ARG A 202 -25.95 -1.19 10.77
N THR A 203 -25.62 -2.28 11.46
CA THR A 203 -25.50 -2.27 12.92
C THR A 203 -24.06 -2.07 13.40
N LYS A 204 -23.07 -2.51 12.61
CA LYS A 204 -21.67 -2.60 13.05
C LYS A 204 -20.70 -1.81 12.18
N LEU A 205 -20.94 -1.77 10.88
CA LEU A 205 -20.00 -1.21 9.92
C LEU A 205 -20.37 0.21 9.51
N TYR A 206 -21.61 0.47 9.10
CA TYR A 206 -22.04 1.78 8.63
C TYR A 206 -23.54 2.02 8.83
N ASP A 207 -23.87 3.10 9.52
CA ASP A 207 -25.18 3.78 9.47
C ASP A 207 -25.00 5.29 9.25
N ASN A 208 -26.11 6.00 9.19
CA ASN A 208 -26.15 7.44 8.92
C ASN A 208 -26.24 8.30 10.20
N GLU A 209 -26.07 7.72 11.39
CA GLU A 209 -26.24 8.46 12.64
C GLU A 209 -24.99 9.29 12.99
N ILE A 210 -25.24 10.45 13.59
CA ILE A 210 -24.21 11.34 14.17
C ILE A 210 -24.63 11.62 15.63
N PRO A 211 -23.73 11.46 16.63
CA PRO A 211 -22.33 11.06 16.52
C PRO A 211 -22.15 9.64 15.97
N ALA A 212 -21.12 9.45 15.14
CA ALA A 212 -20.87 8.19 14.44
C ALA A 212 -20.61 7.05 15.43
N HIS A 213 -21.42 5.99 15.37
CA HIS A 213 -21.31 4.85 16.29
C HIS A 213 -20.90 3.52 15.63
N THR A 214 -20.78 3.52 14.30
CA THR A 214 -20.31 2.39 13.50
C THR A 214 -18.90 2.63 12.96
N VAL A 215 -18.15 1.54 12.71
CA VAL A 215 -16.70 1.62 12.48
C VAL A 215 -16.33 2.43 11.26
N ILE A 216 -16.96 2.16 10.11
CA ILE A 216 -16.67 2.85 8.85
C ILE A 216 -17.12 4.31 8.94
N LYS A 217 -18.32 4.57 9.47
CA LYS A 217 -18.84 5.93 9.60
C LYS A 217 -17.90 6.79 10.45
N ALA A 218 -17.42 6.29 11.58
CA ALA A 218 -16.50 7.01 12.44
C ALA A 218 -15.17 7.35 11.75
N ASP A 219 -14.57 6.40 11.02
CA ASP A 219 -13.33 6.65 10.29
C ASP A 219 -13.54 7.64 9.13
N LEU A 220 -14.64 7.54 8.37
CA LEU A 220 -14.92 8.46 7.25
C LEU A 220 -15.20 9.88 7.74
N GLU A 221 -15.97 10.05 8.82
CA GLU A 221 -16.16 11.36 9.43
C GLU A 221 -14.84 11.93 9.95
N PHE A 222 -13.99 11.11 10.58
CA PHE A 222 -12.66 11.54 11.00
C PHE A 222 -11.82 12.02 9.81
N VAL A 223 -11.71 11.22 8.75
CA VAL A 223 -10.92 11.56 7.56
C VAL A 223 -11.43 12.84 6.91
N ALA A 224 -12.74 12.95 6.67
CA ALA A 224 -13.34 14.11 6.00
C ALA A 224 -13.08 15.43 6.75
N HIS A 225 -13.02 15.38 8.09
CA HIS A 225 -12.81 16.56 8.92
C HIS A 225 -11.34 16.84 9.29
N ASN A 226 -10.42 15.87 9.15
CA ASN A 226 -9.05 16.00 9.66
C ASN A 226 -7.95 15.89 8.61
N TRP A 227 -8.26 15.61 7.34
CA TRP A 227 -7.21 15.43 6.31
C TRP A 227 -6.34 16.68 6.09
N ARG A 228 -6.83 17.88 6.44
CA ARG A 228 -6.07 19.14 6.36
C ARG A 228 -5.09 19.34 7.52
N THR A 229 -5.21 18.58 8.60
CA THR A 229 -4.35 18.74 9.78
C THR A 229 -3.01 18.02 9.56
N PRO A 230 -1.86 18.69 9.81
CA PRO A 230 -0.56 18.02 9.82
C PRO A 230 -0.56 16.79 10.72
N ASN A 231 0.09 15.73 10.27
CA ASN A 231 0.17 14.45 10.95
C ASN A 231 1.49 13.77 10.59
N CYS A 232 1.79 12.62 11.18
CA CYS A 232 2.99 11.87 10.90
C CYS A 232 2.86 11.00 9.64
N GLU A 233 3.94 10.86 8.90
CA GLU A 233 4.01 9.94 7.76
C GLU A 233 3.98 8.47 8.20
N LEU A 234 3.72 7.57 7.25
CA LEU A 234 3.68 6.11 7.43
C LEU A 234 4.95 5.48 8.05
N TRP A 235 6.08 6.18 7.97
CA TRP A 235 7.36 5.76 8.58
C TRP A 235 7.55 6.27 10.00
N GLU A 236 6.60 7.08 10.52
CA GLU A 236 6.54 7.53 11.90
C GLU A 236 7.67 8.50 12.29
N GLU A 237 8.18 9.26 11.32
CA GLU A 237 9.45 9.98 11.41
C GLU A 237 9.36 11.48 11.09
N VAL A 238 8.40 11.87 10.24
CA VAL A 238 8.24 13.24 9.73
C VAL A 238 6.79 13.66 9.91
N GLU A 239 6.59 14.91 10.33
CA GLU A 239 5.26 15.51 10.47
C GLU A 239 5.04 16.57 9.39
N GLY A 240 3.87 16.55 8.74
CA GLY A 240 3.48 17.50 7.71
C GLY A 240 2.28 17.02 6.92
N GLN A 241 2.28 17.31 5.62
CA GLN A 241 1.30 16.82 4.67
C GLN A 241 1.93 15.75 3.77
N HIS A 242 1.41 14.54 3.80
CA HIS A 242 2.06 13.39 3.19
C HIS A 242 1.29 12.84 2.00
N PHE A 243 2.00 12.56 0.91
CA PHE A 243 1.42 12.03 -0.32
C PHE A 243 0.69 10.71 -0.06
N TYR A 244 1.33 9.78 0.66
CA TYR A 244 0.72 8.50 1.03
C TYR A 244 -0.58 8.68 1.80
N ASN A 245 -0.55 9.47 2.88
CA ASN A 245 -1.71 9.67 3.74
C ASN A 245 -2.87 10.31 2.96
N ARG A 246 -2.60 11.33 2.15
CA ARG A 246 -3.61 11.99 1.31
C ARG A 246 -4.18 11.06 0.23
N MET A 247 -3.37 10.21 -0.37
CA MET A 247 -3.82 9.23 -1.38
C MET A 247 -4.82 8.25 -0.77
N VAL A 248 -4.50 7.66 0.39
CA VAL A 248 -5.42 6.71 1.05
C VAL A 248 -6.65 7.40 1.63
N GLN A 249 -6.52 8.63 2.14
CA GLN A 249 -7.66 9.44 2.59
C GLN A 249 -8.62 9.77 1.46
N ARG A 250 -8.11 10.18 0.29
CA ARG A 250 -8.95 10.40 -0.88
C ARG A 250 -9.67 9.11 -1.27
N LYS A 251 -8.93 8.01 -1.34
CA LYS A 251 -9.46 6.71 -1.74
C LYS A 251 -10.55 6.23 -0.79
N SER A 252 -10.37 6.37 0.52
CA SER A 252 -11.37 6.00 1.53
C SER A 252 -12.65 6.82 1.39
N LEU A 253 -12.55 8.13 1.15
CA LEU A 253 -13.72 8.99 0.93
C LEU A 253 -14.48 8.66 -0.36
N VAL A 254 -13.77 8.35 -1.45
CA VAL A 254 -14.40 7.92 -2.71
C VAL A 254 -15.20 6.63 -2.52
N GLU A 255 -14.61 5.63 -1.84
CA GLU A 255 -15.31 4.37 -1.56
C GLU A 255 -16.44 4.53 -0.54
N GLY A 256 -16.19 5.32 0.50
CA GLY A 256 -17.15 5.69 1.52
C GLY A 256 -18.37 6.38 0.94
N ALA A 257 -18.18 7.30 -0.01
CA ALA A 257 -19.28 7.97 -0.71
C ALA A 257 -20.13 6.97 -1.53
N LYS A 258 -19.52 5.96 -2.15
CA LYS A 258 -20.27 4.91 -2.86
C LYS A 258 -21.10 4.07 -1.87
N LEU A 259 -20.51 3.67 -0.75
CA LEU A 259 -21.22 2.90 0.29
C LEU A 259 -22.36 3.70 0.92
N ALA A 260 -22.11 4.97 1.25
CA ALA A 260 -23.09 5.90 1.81
C ALA A 260 -24.32 6.02 0.91
N ARG A 261 -24.13 6.25 -0.41
CA ARG A 261 -25.24 6.25 -1.39
C ARG A 261 -25.97 4.91 -1.43
N LYS A 262 -25.23 3.78 -1.44
CA LYS A 262 -25.82 2.42 -1.44
C LYS A 262 -26.70 2.17 -0.21
N LEU A 263 -26.37 2.79 0.92
CA LEU A 263 -27.10 2.65 2.19
C LEU A 263 -28.10 3.79 2.46
N GLY A 264 -28.24 4.75 1.56
CA GLY A 264 -29.21 5.84 1.65
C GLY A 264 -28.74 7.11 2.36
N ASP A 265 -27.47 7.20 2.77
CA ASP A 265 -26.87 8.41 3.36
C ASP A 265 -26.32 9.34 2.26
N VAL A 266 -27.23 9.93 1.48
CA VAL A 266 -26.88 10.78 0.34
C VAL A 266 -26.20 12.09 0.74
N GLY A 267 -26.47 12.59 1.94
CA GLY A 267 -25.86 13.82 2.48
C GLY A 267 -24.39 13.61 2.79
N ALA A 268 -24.07 12.56 3.55
CA ALA A 268 -22.67 12.23 3.82
C ALA A 268 -21.92 11.83 2.55
N ALA A 269 -22.56 11.13 1.62
CA ALA A 269 -21.95 10.81 0.34
C ALA A 269 -21.47 12.06 -0.42
N ALA A 270 -22.34 13.07 -0.55
CA ALA A 270 -22.00 14.32 -1.23
C ALA A 270 -20.85 15.06 -0.52
N PHE A 271 -20.85 15.07 0.81
CA PHE A 271 -19.77 15.65 1.60
C PHE A 271 -18.44 14.90 1.39
N TYR A 272 -18.43 13.57 1.41
CA TYR A 272 -17.24 12.77 1.16
C TYR A 272 -16.70 12.97 -0.28
N ASP A 273 -17.57 13.08 -1.28
CA ASP A 273 -17.14 13.40 -2.65
C ASP A 273 -16.45 14.78 -2.71
N GLN A 274 -17.03 15.78 -2.04
CA GLN A 274 -16.47 17.14 -1.99
C GLN A 274 -15.07 17.13 -1.36
N GLU A 275 -14.90 16.46 -0.23
CA GLU A 275 -13.60 16.36 0.44
C GLU A 275 -12.59 15.54 -0.38
N ALA A 276 -13.03 14.48 -1.07
CA ALA A 276 -12.18 13.72 -1.99
C ALA A 276 -11.70 14.57 -3.19
N GLN A 277 -12.55 15.45 -3.71
CA GLN A 277 -12.18 16.39 -4.77
C GLN A 277 -11.17 17.43 -4.28
N ALA A 278 -11.36 17.98 -3.08
CA ALA A 278 -10.42 18.90 -2.47
C ALA A 278 -9.05 18.25 -2.22
N LEU A 279 -9.02 16.99 -1.75
CA LEU A 279 -7.81 16.20 -1.62
C LEU A 279 -7.09 15.99 -2.97
N ALA A 280 -7.83 15.78 -4.06
CA ALA A 280 -7.22 15.60 -5.39
C ALA A 280 -6.45 16.87 -5.84
N VAL A 281 -6.96 18.06 -5.52
CA VAL A 281 -6.27 19.33 -5.79
C VAL A 281 -4.98 19.43 -4.97
N GLU A 282 -5.04 19.05 -3.70
CA GLU A 282 -3.87 19.09 -2.81
C GLU A 282 -2.82 18.03 -3.15
N LEU A 283 -3.24 16.87 -3.63
CA LEU A 283 -2.35 15.80 -4.12
C LEU A 283 -1.54 16.25 -5.34
N ALA A 284 -2.09 17.10 -6.22
CA ALA A 284 -1.35 17.61 -7.37
C ALA A 284 -0.11 18.43 -6.97
N LYS A 285 -0.10 19.04 -5.77
CA LYS A 285 1.02 19.83 -5.24
C LYS A 285 2.23 18.98 -4.83
N HIS A 286 2.06 17.66 -4.73
CA HIS A 286 3.16 16.74 -4.44
C HIS A 286 4.01 16.42 -5.67
N TRP A 287 3.68 16.91 -6.86
CA TRP A 287 4.59 16.78 -8.00
C TRP A 287 5.62 17.92 -7.98
N ASP A 288 6.91 17.56 -7.93
CA ASP A 288 8.00 18.53 -8.06
C ASP A 288 8.66 18.38 -9.44
N GLU A 289 8.50 19.41 -10.29
CA GLU A 289 9.07 19.43 -11.65
C GLU A 289 10.59 19.44 -11.68
N ARG A 290 11.26 19.93 -10.63
CA ARG A 290 12.73 20.00 -10.56
C ARG A 290 13.32 18.65 -10.21
N VAL A 291 12.65 17.92 -9.31
CA VAL A 291 13.01 16.54 -8.95
C VAL A 291 12.56 15.57 -10.04
N GLY A 292 11.46 15.87 -10.74
CA GLY A 292 10.84 14.97 -11.71
C GLY A 292 10.18 13.76 -11.04
N ALA A 293 9.68 13.94 -9.82
CA ALA A 293 9.09 12.88 -9.00
C ALA A 293 7.99 13.43 -8.09
N PHE A 294 7.13 12.54 -7.57
CA PHE A 294 6.30 12.86 -6.44
C PHE A 294 7.15 13.03 -5.18
N ILE A 295 7.04 14.17 -4.51
CA ILE A 295 7.66 14.42 -3.21
C ILE A 295 6.76 13.90 -2.08
N PRO A 296 7.32 13.14 -1.11
CA PRO A 296 6.51 12.44 -0.12
C PRO A 296 5.84 13.36 0.89
N THR A 297 6.46 14.50 1.18
CA THR A 297 6.03 15.44 2.22
C THR A 297 6.11 16.86 1.72
N ILE A 298 5.02 17.62 1.89
CA ILE A 298 4.98 19.07 1.77
C ILE A 298 4.55 19.67 3.10
N GLU A 299 4.71 21.00 3.25
CA GLU A 299 4.24 21.73 4.45
C GLU A 299 4.70 21.08 5.75
N ARG A 300 5.97 20.68 5.78
CA ARG A 300 6.57 19.97 6.90
C ARG A 300 6.57 20.83 8.17
N THR A 301 6.12 20.24 9.27
CA THR A 301 6.00 20.89 10.60
C THR A 301 6.96 20.31 11.64
N GLY A 302 7.48 19.10 11.43
CA GLY A 302 8.35 18.43 12.42
C GLY A 302 9.13 17.22 11.89
N GLY A 303 9.82 16.51 12.80
CA GLY A 303 10.50 15.24 12.54
C GLY A 303 11.94 15.31 12.00
N LEU A 304 12.41 14.24 11.35
CA LEU A 304 13.81 14.03 10.91
C LEU A 304 14.33 15.01 9.87
N SER A 305 15.35 15.82 10.17
CA SER A 305 15.85 16.88 9.27
C SER A 305 16.63 16.40 8.04
N TYR A 306 17.06 15.14 8.00
CA TYR A 306 17.99 14.61 6.99
C TYR A 306 17.33 13.96 5.76
N LYS A 307 16.00 13.97 5.66
CA LYS A 307 15.26 13.49 4.47
C LYS A 307 15.24 14.56 3.37
N THR A 308 16.31 14.65 2.58
CA THR A 308 16.60 15.83 1.73
C THR A 308 16.37 15.64 0.23
N SER A 309 16.41 14.42 -0.29
CA SER A 309 16.28 14.08 -1.72
C SER A 309 14.89 14.37 -2.29
N GLY A 310 13.88 14.38 -1.43
CA GLY A 310 12.48 14.40 -1.87
C GLY A 310 12.03 13.08 -2.51
N LEU A 311 12.79 11.99 -2.34
CA LEU A 311 12.44 10.66 -2.84
C LEU A 311 12.08 9.73 -1.69
N ASP A 312 10.94 9.06 -1.79
CA ASP A 312 10.53 8.03 -0.83
C ASP A 312 9.57 7.02 -1.47
N SER A 313 9.83 5.74 -1.21
CA SER A 313 9.07 4.60 -1.73
C SER A 313 7.62 4.54 -1.25
N SER A 314 7.24 5.31 -0.24
CA SER A 314 5.85 5.56 0.17
C SER A 314 5.00 6.15 -0.95
N THR A 315 5.60 6.90 -1.87
CA THR A 315 4.90 7.39 -3.07
C THR A 315 4.48 6.24 -3.99
N ILE A 316 5.29 5.19 -4.07
CA ILE A 316 4.98 3.97 -4.81
C ILE A 316 3.93 3.13 -4.10
N LEU A 317 4.06 2.97 -2.78
CA LEU A 317 3.04 2.30 -1.96
C LEU A 317 1.67 2.99 -2.07
N ALA A 318 1.64 4.32 -2.12
CA ALA A 318 0.41 5.10 -2.21
C ALA A 318 -0.40 4.74 -3.46
N VAL A 319 0.24 4.64 -4.62
CA VAL A 319 -0.41 4.26 -5.88
C VAL A 319 -0.82 2.79 -5.84
N LEU A 320 0.04 1.90 -5.37
CA LEU A 320 -0.27 0.46 -5.26
C LEU A 320 -1.49 0.19 -4.38
N HIS A 321 -1.56 0.83 -3.21
CA HIS A 321 -2.62 0.60 -2.23
C HIS A 321 -3.94 1.28 -2.60
N THR A 322 -3.98 2.11 -3.65
CA THR A 322 -5.20 2.86 -4.03
C THR A 322 -5.69 2.55 -5.44
N THR A 323 -4.99 1.69 -6.19
CA THR A 323 -5.30 1.37 -7.60
C THR A 323 -5.71 -0.09 -7.77
N TYR A 324 -7.00 -0.37 -7.54
CA TYR A 324 -7.56 -1.72 -7.62
C TYR A 324 -9.01 -1.84 -8.09
N ASP A 325 -9.75 -0.73 -8.29
CA ASP A 325 -11.19 -0.74 -8.61
C ASP A 325 -11.62 0.22 -9.73
N GLY A 326 -10.68 0.84 -10.46
CA GLY A 326 -10.98 1.77 -11.54
C GLY A 326 -11.37 3.19 -11.10
N THR A 327 -11.12 3.56 -9.83
CA THR A 327 -11.34 4.93 -9.31
C THR A 327 -10.07 5.63 -8.81
N GLU A 328 -8.92 5.08 -9.20
CA GLU A 328 -7.61 5.64 -8.97
C GLU A 328 -7.51 7.10 -9.42
N LEU A 329 -6.72 7.88 -8.68
CA LEU A 329 -6.32 9.23 -9.11
C LEU A 329 -5.16 9.17 -10.11
N ILE A 330 -4.28 8.18 -9.94
CA ILE A 330 -3.02 8.00 -10.65
C ILE A 330 -2.98 6.53 -11.08
N SER A 331 -2.90 6.27 -12.38
CA SER A 331 -2.77 4.91 -12.91
C SER A 331 -1.32 4.42 -12.85
N PHE A 332 -1.07 3.13 -13.05
CA PHE A 332 0.29 2.62 -13.11
C PHE A 332 1.04 3.09 -14.37
N THR A 333 0.29 3.45 -15.41
CA THR A 333 0.82 4.02 -16.66
C THR A 333 0.99 5.55 -16.63
N ASP A 334 0.67 6.22 -15.52
CA ASP A 334 0.88 7.66 -15.38
C ASP A 334 2.38 8.02 -15.52
N PRO A 335 2.76 8.94 -16.41
CA PRO A 335 4.17 9.32 -16.61
C PRO A 335 4.87 9.82 -15.34
N LYS A 336 4.16 10.52 -14.45
CA LYS A 336 4.70 11.02 -13.17
C LYS A 336 4.98 9.87 -12.21
N PHE A 337 4.11 8.86 -12.18
CA PHE A 337 4.34 7.65 -11.39
C PHE A 337 5.54 6.87 -11.93
N ILE A 338 5.60 6.64 -13.24
CA ILE A 338 6.74 5.96 -13.88
C ILE A 338 8.04 6.71 -13.62
N SER A 339 8.05 8.04 -13.76
CA SER A 339 9.23 8.88 -13.48
C SER A 339 9.68 8.74 -12.02
N THR A 340 8.74 8.76 -11.08
CA THR A 340 9.02 8.56 -9.64
C THR A 340 9.62 7.18 -9.36
N LEU A 341 9.04 6.13 -9.96
CA LEU A 341 9.51 4.74 -9.83
C LEU A 341 10.95 4.58 -10.36
N VAL A 342 11.26 5.21 -11.50
CA VAL A 342 12.61 5.22 -12.09
C VAL A 342 13.60 5.98 -11.21
N ALA A 343 13.24 7.19 -10.76
CA ALA A 343 14.10 8.01 -9.89
C ALA A 343 14.48 7.27 -8.61
N LEU A 344 13.51 6.63 -7.94
CA LEU A 344 13.76 5.80 -6.76
C LEU A 344 14.65 4.60 -7.08
N THR A 345 14.37 3.86 -8.17
CA THR A 345 15.17 2.69 -8.56
C THR A 345 16.63 3.09 -8.81
N GLU A 346 16.88 4.19 -9.51
CA GLU A 346 18.26 4.65 -9.74
C GLU A 346 18.95 5.12 -8.45
N SER A 347 18.22 5.77 -7.54
CA SER A 347 18.79 6.19 -6.24
C SER A 347 19.27 5.01 -5.39
N PHE A 348 18.59 3.86 -5.42
CA PHE A 348 18.98 2.67 -4.65
C PHE A 348 20.02 1.79 -5.35
N ARG A 349 20.21 1.94 -6.67
CA ARG A 349 21.09 1.07 -7.47
C ARG A 349 22.54 1.08 -6.96
N GLY A 350 23.07 2.26 -6.66
CA GLY A 350 24.42 2.44 -6.12
C GLY A 350 24.50 2.51 -4.60
N LEU A 351 23.35 2.64 -3.90
CA LEU A 351 23.32 2.86 -2.46
C LEU A 351 23.62 1.58 -1.66
N TYR A 352 23.03 0.46 -2.06
CA TYR A 352 23.18 -0.79 -1.32
C TYR A 352 24.21 -1.72 -1.98
N PRO A 353 25.26 -2.16 -1.26
CA PRO A 353 26.26 -3.08 -1.81
C PRO A 353 25.67 -4.38 -2.38
N ILE A 354 24.55 -4.88 -1.82
CA ILE A 354 23.86 -6.07 -2.33
C ILE A 354 23.38 -5.91 -3.79
N ASN A 355 23.13 -4.67 -4.24
CA ASN A 355 22.70 -4.39 -5.61
C ASN A 355 23.84 -4.48 -6.63
N ALA A 356 25.11 -4.54 -6.20
CA ALA A 356 26.24 -4.77 -7.10
C ALA A 356 26.15 -6.16 -7.78
N ALA A 357 25.63 -7.16 -7.05
CA ALA A 357 25.38 -8.50 -7.60
C ALA A 357 24.22 -8.53 -8.62
N SER A 358 23.41 -7.47 -8.66
CA SER A 358 22.31 -7.30 -9.62
C SER A 358 22.73 -6.57 -10.90
N THR A 359 24.03 -6.37 -11.13
CA THR A 359 24.53 -5.75 -12.37
C THR A 359 24.04 -6.55 -13.58
N GLY A 360 23.23 -5.92 -14.43
CA GLY A 360 22.60 -6.56 -15.60
C GLY A 360 21.26 -7.25 -15.33
N LEU A 361 20.77 -7.26 -14.09
CA LEU A 361 19.42 -7.68 -13.74
C LEU A 361 18.46 -6.49 -13.72
N PRO A 362 17.18 -6.70 -14.09
CA PRO A 362 16.20 -5.62 -14.10
C PRO A 362 15.75 -5.19 -12.70
N GLY A 363 15.87 -6.08 -11.70
CA GLY A 363 15.42 -5.82 -10.32
C GLY A 363 16.59 -5.59 -9.37
N ILE A 364 16.37 -4.71 -8.39
CA ILE A 364 17.30 -4.40 -7.31
C ILE A 364 16.55 -4.45 -5.97
N ALA A 365 17.29 -4.53 -4.87
CA ALA A 365 16.74 -4.35 -3.54
C ALA A 365 16.44 -2.86 -3.29
N ILE A 366 15.27 -2.56 -2.73
CA ILE A 366 14.72 -1.20 -2.56
C ILE A 366 14.49 -0.92 -1.07
N GLY A 367 14.82 0.28 -0.61
CA GLY A 367 14.60 0.76 0.76
C GLY A 367 13.53 1.85 0.86
N ARG A 368 13.35 2.44 2.05
CA ARG A 368 12.32 3.47 2.32
C ARG A 368 12.59 4.75 1.56
N TYR A 369 13.72 5.37 1.82
CA TYR A 369 14.22 6.58 1.15
C TYR A 369 15.76 6.58 1.18
N PRO A 370 16.45 7.31 0.27
CA PRO A 370 17.91 7.22 0.13
C PRO A 370 18.72 7.61 1.38
N GLU A 371 18.21 8.55 2.18
CA GLU A 371 18.85 9.03 3.41
C GLU A 371 18.46 8.25 4.67
N ASP A 372 17.76 7.14 4.51
CA ASP A 372 17.33 6.33 5.64
C ASP A 372 18.55 5.90 6.48
N MET A 373 18.43 6.05 7.79
CA MET A 373 19.43 5.65 8.78
C MET A 373 18.97 4.46 9.63
N PHE A 374 17.70 4.07 9.56
CA PHE A 374 17.15 3.00 10.37
C PHE A 374 17.46 1.63 9.77
N GLY A 375 18.34 0.89 10.44
CA GLY A 375 18.71 -0.47 10.03
C GLY A 375 17.88 -1.57 10.67
N GLY A 376 16.80 -1.24 11.39
CA GLY A 376 15.96 -2.18 12.14
C GLY A 376 16.24 -2.16 13.64
N THR A 377 17.51 -2.20 14.05
CA THR A 377 17.94 -2.12 15.46
C THR A 377 18.98 -1.04 15.73
N HIS A 378 19.45 -0.35 14.68
CA HIS A 378 20.44 0.72 14.76
C HIS A 378 20.03 1.93 13.90
N PHE A 379 20.71 3.07 14.10
CA PHE A 379 20.45 4.35 13.43
C PHE A 379 21.73 4.91 12.79
N GLU A 380 22.30 4.16 11.84
CA GLU A 380 23.57 4.49 11.17
C GLU A 380 23.40 4.53 9.65
N PHE A 381 22.76 3.50 9.10
CA PHE A 381 22.39 3.38 7.69
C PHE A 381 21.12 2.55 7.55
N GLY A 382 20.31 2.88 6.55
CA GLY A 382 19.11 2.16 6.18
C GLY A 382 19.43 0.89 5.41
N ASN A 383 18.48 -0.05 5.41
CA ASN A 383 18.56 -1.30 4.66
C ASN A 383 17.53 -1.33 3.53
N PRO A 384 17.68 -2.23 2.53
CA PRO A 384 16.56 -2.61 1.68
C PRO A 384 15.45 -3.30 2.49
N TRP A 385 14.19 -3.06 2.11
CA TRP A 385 13.02 -3.65 2.74
C TRP A 385 12.34 -4.63 1.78
N ILE A 386 11.98 -5.81 2.30
CA ILE A 386 11.32 -6.86 1.52
C ILE A 386 10.01 -6.34 0.94
N LEU A 387 9.20 -5.63 1.74
CA LEU A 387 7.91 -5.10 1.29
C LEU A 387 8.07 -4.07 0.16
N LEU A 388 9.15 -3.29 0.15
CA LEU A 388 9.39 -2.27 -0.87
C LEU A 388 9.96 -2.87 -2.15
N THR A 389 10.83 -3.87 -2.01
CA THR A 389 11.30 -4.65 -3.15
C THR A 389 10.12 -5.37 -3.83
N ALA A 390 9.21 -5.94 -3.04
CA ALA A 390 7.97 -6.53 -3.55
C ALA A 390 7.04 -5.48 -4.18
N ALA A 391 6.89 -4.29 -3.58
CA ALA A 391 6.08 -3.20 -4.12
C ALA A 391 6.57 -2.76 -5.51
N PHE A 392 7.87 -2.65 -5.73
CA PHE A 392 8.43 -2.26 -7.03
C PHE A 392 8.24 -3.37 -8.08
N ALA A 393 8.36 -4.63 -7.68
CA ALA A 393 8.02 -5.76 -8.55
C ALA A 393 6.51 -5.76 -8.91
N SER A 394 5.63 -5.54 -7.93
CA SER A 394 4.19 -5.42 -8.14
C SER A 394 3.83 -4.27 -9.07
N SER A 395 4.46 -3.11 -8.92
CA SER A 395 4.28 -1.97 -9.82
C SER A 395 4.63 -2.33 -11.25
N SER A 396 5.74 -3.05 -11.44
CA SER A 396 6.16 -3.53 -12.77
C SER A 396 5.13 -4.49 -13.39
N TYR A 397 4.58 -5.42 -12.60
CA TYR A 397 3.53 -6.32 -13.09
C TYR A 397 2.25 -5.57 -13.45
N LYS A 398 1.88 -4.54 -12.69
CA LYS A 398 0.69 -3.73 -12.95
C LYS A 398 0.84 -2.85 -14.19
N ILE A 399 1.98 -2.18 -14.36
CA ILE A 399 2.32 -1.44 -15.58
C ILE A 399 2.17 -2.35 -16.80
N ALA A 400 2.78 -3.54 -16.76
CA ALA A 400 2.72 -4.49 -17.86
C ALA A 400 1.31 -5.07 -18.12
N GLY A 401 0.39 -4.95 -17.16
CA GLY A 401 -1.01 -5.35 -17.31
C GLY A 401 -1.92 -4.26 -17.87
N GLU A 402 -1.51 -2.98 -17.78
CA GLU A 402 -2.21 -1.83 -18.34
C GLU A 402 -1.78 -1.49 -19.78
N LEU A 403 -0.58 -1.91 -20.19
CA LEU A 403 -0.06 -1.84 -21.57
C LEU A 403 -0.62 -2.97 -22.44
#